data_AF-A0A9Q9YEY7-F1
#
_entry.id   AF-A0A9Q9YEY7-F1
#
_cell.length_a   1.000
_cell.length_b   1.000
_cell.length_c   1.000
_cell.angle_alpha   90.00
_cell.angle_beta   90.00
_cell.angle_gamma   90.00
#
_symmetry.space_group_name_H-M   'P 1'
#
loop_
_entity.id
_entity.type
_entity.pdbx_description
1 polymer ?
#
loop_
_entity_poly.entity_id
_entity_poly.type
_entity_poly.pdbx_seq_one_letter_code
_entity_poly.pdbx_strand_id
1 'polypeptide(L)' 'MDLDVSILSFVVALPGVAVCMLNMYLRDNNTSTSSRELRPPALYIRSKRFPWGDGTKTLFHNPHVNALPDGYEHHE' A
#
# COMPACT_ATOMS: atom_id res chain seq x y z
N MET A 1 15.55 29.37 -21.73
CA MET A 1 14.73 28.82 -20.63
C MET A 1 14.30 27.37 -20.90
N ASP A 2 14.01 26.97 -22.15
CA ASP A 2 13.56 25.59 -22.46
C ASP A 2 14.66 24.52 -22.41
N LEU A 3 15.91 24.89 -22.70
CA LEU A 3 17.04 23.96 -22.68
C LEU A 3 17.39 23.52 -21.24
N ASP A 4 17.29 24.42 -20.26
CA ASP A 4 17.64 24.16 -18.86
C ASP A 4 16.67 23.15 -18.22
N VAL A 5 15.37 23.27 -18.50
CA VAL A 5 14.34 22.33 -18.00
C VAL A 5 14.50 20.95 -18.62
N SER A 6 14.87 20.89 -19.90
CA SER A 6 15.10 19.63 -20.61
C SER A 6 16.33 18.92 -20.04
N ILE A 7 17.46 19.64 -19.88
CA ILE A 7 18.69 19.08 -19.30
C ILE A 7 18.43 18.60 -17.87
N LEU A 8 17.76 19.40 -17.04
CA LEU A 8 17.43 19.01 -15.66
C LEU A 8 16.56 17.74 -15.62
N SER A 9 15.60 17.61 -16.53
CA SER A 9 14.72 16.43 -16.60
C SER A 9 15.49 15.16 -16.97
N PHE A 10 16.34 15.21 -18.01
CA PHE A 10 17.07 14.03 -18.48
C PHE A 10 18.25 13.62 -17.61
N VAL A 11 18.94 14.60 -17.00
CA VAL A 11 20.18 14.33 -16.26
C VAL A 11 19.95 14.20 -14.76
N VAL A 12 18.88 14.79 -14.22
CA VAL A 12 18.62 14.77 -12.77
C VAL A 12 17.32 14.03 -12.44
N ALA A 13 16.20 14.44 -13.05
CA ALA A 13 14.89 13.87 -12.68
C ALA A 13 14.77 12.38 -13.05
N LEU A 14 15.04 12.02 -14.31
CA LEU A 14 14.94 10.63 -14.76
C LEU A 14 15.92 9.70 -14.02
N PRO A 15 17.21 10.03 -13.86
CA PRO A 15 18.11 9.20 -13.06
C PRO A 15 17.71 9.11 -11.59
N GLY A 16 17.21 10.21 -11.00
CA GLY A 16 16.69 10.21 -9.63
C GLY A 16 15.51 9.25 -9.44
N VAL A 17 14.53 9.28 -10.34
CA VAL A 17 13.40 8.34 -10.34
C VAL A 17 13.89 6.90 -10.51
N ALA A 18 14.85 6.66 -11.41
CA ALA A 18 15.40 5.32 -11.63
C ALA A 18 16.09 4.77 -10.38
N VAL A 19 16.87 5.59 -9.66
CA VAL A 19 17.50 5.19 -8.39
C VAL A 19 16.45 4.89 -7.32
N CYS A 20 15.42 5.74 -7.18
CA CYS A 20 14.32 5.50 -6.24
C CYS A 20 13.56 4.20 -6.56
N MET A 21 13.28 3.95 -7.84
CA MET A 21 12.60 2.73 -8.30
C MET A 21 13.45 1.49 -8.00
N LEU A 22 14.74 1.53 -8.31
CA LEU A 22 15.66 0.43 -8.01
C LEU A 22 15.77 0.18 -6.50
N ASN A 23 15.84 1.24 -5.68
CA ASN A 23 15.87 1.10 -4.22
C ASN A 23 14.60 0.43 -3.68
N MET A 24 13.42 0.84 -4.15
CA MET A 24 12.17 0.22 -3.74
C MET A 24 12.05 -1.22 -4.22
N TYR A 25 12.42 -1.50 -5.47
CA TYR A 25 12.42 -2.84 -6.05
C TYR A 25 13.27 -3.82 -5.23
N LEU A 26 14.48 -3.41 -4.82
CA LEU A 26 15.36 -4.25 -4.00
C LEU A 26 14.86 -4.43 -2.56
N ARG A 27 14.06 -3.49 -2.04
CA ARG A 27 13.52 -3.53 -0.66
C ARG A 27 12.23 -4.31 -0.52
N ASP A 28 11.49 -4.53 -1.62
CA ASP A 28 10.15 -5.13 -1.61
C ASP A 28 10.12 -6.58 -1.06
N ASN A 29 11.26 -7.27 -1.05
CA ASN A 29 11.39 -8.65 -0.55
C ASN A 29 11.25 -8.85 0.98
N ASN A 30 10.97 -7.80 1.78
CA ASN A 30 10.91 -7.88 3.25
C ASN A 30 9.57 -7.44 3.86
N THR A 31 8.44 -7.69 3.18
CA THR A 31 7.11 -7.54 3.81
C THR A 31 6.80 -8.76 4.69
N SER A 32 7.50 -8.86 5.83
CA SER A 32 7.12 -9.81 6.87
C SER A 32 5.78 -9.39 7.47
N THR A 33 4.72 -10.09 7.08
CA THR A 33 3.41 -9.94 7.69
C THR A 33 3.48 -10.51 9.11
N SER A 34 3.99 -9.73 10.06
CA SER A 34 3.77 -10.06 11.46
C SER A 34 2.27 -9.95 11.67
N SER A 35 1.59 -11.09 11.79
CA SER A 35 0.19 -11.16 12.23
C SER A 35 0.15 -10.45 13.58
N ARG A 36 -0.19 -9.16 13.58
CA ARG A 36 -0.31 -8.40 14.82
C ARG A 36 -1.56 -8.93 15.51
N GLU A 37 -1.32 -9.54 16.66
CA GLU A 37 -2.35 -9.85 17.66
C GLU A 37 -3.29 -8.64 17.82
N LEU A 38 -4.58 -8.95 17.88
CA LEU A 38 -5.69 -8.11 17.44
C LEU A 38 -5.84 -6.73 18.13
N ARG A 39 -6.04 -5.72 17.28
CA ARG A 39 -6.81 -4.46 17.38
C ARG A 39 -6.74 -3.61 18.67
N PRO A 40 -6.21 -2.37 18.56
CA PRO A 40 -6.78 -1.24 19.31
C PRO A 40 -8.21 -0.95 18.81
N PRO A 41 -9.17 -0.62 19.71
CA PRO A 41 -10.60 -0.43 19.38
C PRO A 41 -10.90 0.73 18.42
N ALA A 42 -9.90 1.57 18.09
CA ALA A 42 -10.04 2.69 17.16
C ALA A 42 -9.86 2.31 15.69
N LEU A 43 -9.35 1.11 15.38
CA LEU A 43 -9.14 0.67 14.00
C LEU A 43 -10.32 -0.18 13.52
N TYR A 44 -10.52 -0.23 12.19
CA TYR A 44 -11.53 -1.09 11.54
C TYR A 44 -13.00 -0.77 11.89
N ILE A 45 -13.29 0.46 12.35
CA ILE A 45 -14.67 0.91 12.61
C ILE A 45 -15.47 0.91 11.30
N ARG A 46 -16.69 0.34 11.36
CA ARG A 46 -17.67 0.30 10.27
C ARG A 46 -19.01 0.87 10.76
N SER A 47 -19.19 2.18 10.64
CA SER A 47 -20.46 2.84 10.99
C SER A 47 -21.56 2.64 9.93
N LYS A 48 -21.17 2.47 8.66
CA LYS A 48 -22.05 2.15 7.53
C LYS A 48 -21.34 1.18 6.58
N ARG A 49 -22.10 0.29 5.96
CA ARG A 49 -21.61 -0.64 4.94
C ARG A 49 -21.17 0.09 3.66
N PHE A 50 -20.15 -0.44 2.98
CA PHE A 50 -19.75 0.04 1.66
C PHE A 50 -20.81 -0.28 0.59
N PRO A 51 -20.94 0.54 -0.47
CA PRO A 51 -21.90 0.34 -1.55
C PRO A 51 -21.44 -0.69 -2.61
N TRP A 52 -20.68 -1.71 -2.23
CA TRP A 52 -20.23 -2.79 -3.11
C TRP A 52 -20.04 -4.10 -2.33
N GLY A 53 -20.02 -5.22 -3.04
CA GLY A 53 -19.81 -6.54 -2.45
C GLY A 53 -20.80 -6.82 -1.30
N ASP A 54 -20.29 -7.34 -0.19
CA ASP A 54 -21.02 -7.58 1.06
C ASP A 54 -21.07 -6.34 1.98
N GLY A 55 -20.39 -5.26 1.58
CA GLY A 55 -20.27 -4.02 2.31
C GLY A 55 -19.25 -4.02 3.46
N THR A 56 -18.47 -5.08 3.65
CA THR A 56 -17.49 -5.19 4.75
C THR A 56 -16.07 -4.84 4.31
N LYS A 57 -15.72 -5.23 3.08
CA LYS A 57 -14.40 -5.10 2.46
C LYS A 57 -14.21 -3.74 1.79
N THR A 58 -13.03 -3.15 1.95
CA THR A 58 -12.65 -1.92 1.24
C THR A 58 -12.53 -2.16 -0.27
N LEU A 59 -12.50 -1.08 -1.06
CA LEU A 59 -12.36 -1.18 -2.52
C LEU A 59 -11.08 -1.93 -2.94
N PHE A 60 -9.97 -1.68 -2.24
CA PHE A 60 -8.69 -2.37 -2.41
C PHE A 60 -8.42 -3.26 -1.20
N HIS A 61 -9.22 -4.31 -1.04
CA HIS A 61 -9.07 -5.28 0.04
C HIS A 61 -8.00 -6.33 -0.31
N ASN A 62 -6.99 -6.48 0.55
CA ASN A 62 -5.98 -7.53 0.44
C ASN A 62 -6.09 -8.46 1.67
N PRO A 63 -6.60 -9.70 1.52
CA PRO A 63 -6.80 -10.64 2.63
C PRO A 63 -5.55 -10.88 3.49
N HIS A 64 -4.36 -10.81 2.88
CA HIS A 64 -3.10 -11.07 3.57
C HIS A 64 -2.70 -9.96 4.55
N VAL A 65 -3.10 -8.70 4.33
CA VAL A 65 -2.60 -7.54 5.10
C VAL A 65 -3.70 -6.64 5.67
N ASN A 66 -4.94 -6.77 5.20
CA ASN A 66 -6.08 -6.00 5.66
C ASN A 66 -6.99 -6.87 6.52
N ALA A 67 -6.91 -6.72 7.84
CA ALA A 67 -7.88 -7.34 8.74
C ALA A 67 -9.29 -6.72 8.55
N LEU A 68 -10.31 -7.57 8.65
CA LEU A 68 -11.70 -7.20 8.82
C LEU A 68 -12.02 -6.97 10.31
N PRO A 69 -13.17 -6.37 10.69
CA PRO A 69 -13.53 -6.10 12.08
C PRO A 69 -13.61 -7.34 13.00
N ASP A 70 -13.65 -8.53 12.44
CA ASP A 70 -13.62 -9.85 13.10
C ASP A 70 -12.20 -10.46 13.12
N GLY A 71 -11.31 -10.11 12.19
CA GLY A 71 -9.92 -10.55 12.19
C GLY A 71 -9.30 -10.58 10.80
N TYR A 72 -8.14 -11.22 10.65
CA TYR A 72 -7.61 -11.54 9.33
C TYR A 72 -8.43 -12.68 8.71
N GLU A 73 -8.61 -12.63 7.39
CA GLU A 73 -9.16 -13.76 6.66
C GLU A 73 -8.13 -14.90 6.66
N HIS A 74 -8.46 -16.01 7.30
CA HIS A 74 -7.60 -17.19 7.28
C HIS A 74 -7.62 -17.79 5.87
N HIS A 75 -6.43 -17.99 5.31
CA HIS A 75 -6.25 -18.90 4.20
C HIS A 75 -6.19 -20.31 4.80
N GLU A 76 -7.10 -21.20 4.38
CA GLU A 76 -6.89 -22.65 4.54
C GLU A 76 -5.67 -23.11 3.74
#